data_AF-A0A397TWL0-F1
#
_entry.id   AF-A0A397TWL0-F1
#
_cell.length_a   1.000
_cell.length_b   1.000
_cell.length_c   1.000
_cell.angle_alpha   90.00
_cell.angle_beta   90.00
_cell.angle_gamma   90.00
#
_symmetry.space_group_name_H-M   'P 1'
#
loop_
_entity.id
_entity.type
_entity.pdbx_description
1 polymer ?
#
loop_
_entity_poly.entity_id
_entity_poly.type
_entity_poly.pdbx_seq_one_letter_code
_entity_poly.pdbx_strand_id
1 'polypeptide(L)'
;MGNSASKVFEDAKRKMELEYEARKRETELRAEELKINYELETRKADMEHQHKIAELMAQMKQTKLQAGKELLISYMEMMKLIIQQNGTTFQAALPLLQQLGNDKLSDSMKEATENAIKKIYNSYMSTEDLLEYSKNQIKELQLKQDNDFERLLNFAVDQKVITPKNKLYLLED
;
A
#
# COMPACT_ATOMS: atom_id res chain seq x y z
N MET A 1 93.49 3.48 -15.51
CA MET A 1 92.35 2.62 -15.90
C MET A 1 91.28 2.68 -14.81
N GLY A 2 90.41 3.70 -14.81
CA GLY A 2 89.50 3.99 -13.68
C GLY A 2 88.02 4.19 -14.01
N ASN A 3 87.57 3.89 -15.25
CA ASN A 3 86.22 4.28 -15.71
C ASN A 3 85.20 3.14 -15.83
N SER A 4 85.62 1.86 -15.76
CA SER A 4 84.69 0.74 -15.99
C SER A 4 83.86 0.39 -14.75
N ALA A 5 84.49 0.39 -13.56
CA ALA A 5 83.81 0.09 -12.29
C ALA A 5 82.75 1.16 -11.91
N SER A 6 83.04 2.44 -12.16
CA SER A 6 82.09 3.54 -11.90
C SER A 6 80.86 3.48 -12.81
N LYS A 7 81.04 3.03 -14.07
CA LYS A 7 79.94 2.91 -15.03
C LYS A 7 79.03 1.73 -14.71
N VAL A 8 79.60 0.59 -14.32
CA VAL A 8 78.85 -0.58 -13.86
C VAL A 8 78.05 -0.30 -12.59
N PHE A 9 78.60 0.50 -11.67
CA PHE A 9 77.90 0.91 -10.45
C PHE A 9 76.72 1.85 -10.76
N GLU A 10 76.91 2.84 -11.63
CA GLU A 10 75.83 3.72 -12.10
C GLU A 10 74.73 2.96 -12.84
N ASP A 11 75.09 2.02 -13.72
CA ASP A 11 74.11 1.19 -14.45
C ASP A 11 73.32 0.27 -13.50
N ALA A 12 73.97 -0.30 -12.47
CA ALA A 12 73.31 -1.11 -11.45
C ALA A 12 72.36 -0.27 -10.58
N LYS A 13 72.77 0.95 -10.20
CA LYS A 13 71.94 1.90 -9.46
C LYS A 13 70.70 2.31 -10.25
N ARG A 14 70.88 2.66 -11.54
CA ARG A 14 69.79 3.03 -12.43
C ARG A 14 68.80 1.89 -12.65
N LYS A 15 69.29 0.65 -12.77
CA LYS A 15 68.43 -0.53 -12.85
C LYS A 15 67.62 -0.73 -11.56
N MET A 16 68.23 -0.54 -10.40
CA MET A 16 67.56 -0.66 -9.10
C MET A 16 66.50 0.44 -8.91
N GLU A 17 66.77 1.67 -9.35
CA GLU A 17 65.80 2.78 -9.33
C GLU A 17 64.60 2.47 -10.25
N LEU A 18 64.83 1.95 -11.45
CA LEU A 18 63.75 1.55 -12.37
C LEU A 18 62.90 0.39 -11.82
N GLU A 19 63.51 -0.61 -11.18
CA GLU A 19 62.77 -1.70 -10.53
C GLU A 19 61.95 -1.21 -9.33
N TYR A 20 62.47 -0.25 -8.56
CA TYR A 20 61.74 0.38 -7.47
C TYR A 20 60.54 1.19 -7.96
N GLU A 21 60.72 2.01 -9.00
CA GLU A 21 59.63 2.78 -9.62
C GLU A 21 58.56 1.87 -10.22
N ALA A 22 58.95 0.76 -10.87
CA ALA A 22 58.02 -0.22 -11.42
C ALA A 22 57.17 -0.87 -10.32
N ARG A 23 57.78 -1.31 -9.21
CA ARG A 23 57.07 -1.88 -8.06
C ARG A 23 56.16 -0.86 -7.38
N LYS A 24 56.61 0.38 -7.25
CA LYS A 24 55.81 1.46 -6.68
C LYS A 24 54.55 1.70 -7.52
N ARG A 25 54.70 1.80 -8.85
CA ARG A 25 53.58 1.95 -9.79
C ARG A 25 52.63 0.75 -9.74
N GLU A 26 53.15 -0.47 -9.67
CA GLU A 26 52.33 -1.69 -9.51
C GLU A 26 51.51 -1.66 -8.21
N THR A 27 52.11 -1.21 -7.11
CA THR A 27 51.43 -1.08 -5.82
C THR A 27 50.34 0.00 -5.85
N GLU A 28 50.62 1.13 -6.50
CA GLU A 28 49.66 2.22 -6.69
C GLU A 28 48.46 1.78 -7.55
N LEU A 29 48.72 1.11 -8.69
CA LEU A 29 47.67 0.57 -9.55
C LEU A 29 46.78 -0.43 -8.80
N ARG A 30 47.38 -1.33 -8.02
CA ARG A 30 46.61 -2.31 -7.23
C ARG A 30 45.76 -1.66 -6.14
N ALA A 31 46.24 -0.58 -5.52
CA ALA A 31 45.46 0.18 -4.54
C ALA A 31 44.26 0.89 -5.20
N GLU A 32 44.44 1.41 -6.40
CA GLU A 32 43.38 2.06 -7.18
C GLU A 32 42.33 1.05 -7.66
N GLU A 33 42.74 -0.13 -8.12
CA GLU A 33 41.83 -1.24 -8.45
C GLU A 33 40.99 -1.68 -7.24
N LEU A 34 41.60 -1.81 -6.05
CA LEU A 34 40.88 -2.17 -4.83
C LEU A 34 39.84 -1.11 -4.45
N LYS A 35 40.17 0.18 -4.61
CA LYS A 35 39.25 1.28 -4.36
C LYS A 35 38.07 1.26 -5.34
N ILE A 36 38.33 1.07 -6.63
CA ILE A 36 37.29 0.98 -7.66
C ILE A 36 36.37 -0.21 -7.38
N ASN A 37 36.93 -1.38 -7.04
CA ASN A 37 36.15 -2.56 -6.71
C ASN A 37 35.26 -2.35 -5.48
N TYR A 38 35.77 -1.69 -4.45
CA TYR A 38 34.97 -1.35 -3.26
C TYR A 38 33.82 -0.40 -3.59
N GLU A 39 34.07 0.62 -4.42
CA GLU A 39 33.04 1.57 -4.86
C GLU A 39 31.97 0.87 -5.72
N LEU A 40 32.37 -0.05 -6.60
CA LEU A 40 31.44 -0.83 -7.42
C LEU A 40 30.56 -1.75 -6.58
N GLU A 41 31.11 -2.46 -5.60
CA GLU A 41 30.32 -3.30 -4.70
C GLU A 41 29.36 -2.47 -3.85
N THR A 42 29.78 -1.29 -3.39
CA THR A 42 28.90 -0.38 -2.64
C THR A 42 27.74 0.09 -3.50
N ARG A 43 27.99 0.50 -4.76
CA ARG A 43 26.93 0.91 -5.69
C ARG A 43 25.99 -0.24 -6.04
N LYS A 44 26.50 -1.46 -6.15
CA LYS A 44 25.69 -2.65 -6.41
C LYS A 44 24.75 -2.94 -5.23
N ALA A 45 25.26 -2.85 -4.00
CA ALA A 45 24.45 -2.98 -2.80
C ALA A 45 23.37 -1.89 -2.71
N ASP A 46 23.71 -0.64 -3.04
CA ASP A 46 22.75 0.47 -3.10
C ASP A 46 21.65 0.22 -4.14
N MET A 47 22.01 -0.25 -5.33
CA MET A 47 21.05 -0.59 -6.38
C MET A 47 20.12 -1.73 -5.96
N GLU A 48 20.64 -2.76 -5.32
CA GLU A 48 19.84 -3.89 -4.83
C GLU A 48 18.85 -3.43 -3.74
N HIS A 49 19.30 -2.55 -2.85
CA HIS A 49 18.44 -1.93 -1.84
C HIS A 49 17.34 -1.07 -2.47
N GLN A 50 17.68 -0.24 -3.47
CA GLN A 50 16.69 0.55 -4.22
C GLN A 50 15.67 -0.34 -4.94
N HIS A 51 16.12 -1.44 -5.54
CA HIS A 51 15.24 -2.40 -6.21
C HIS A 51 14.23 -3.01 -5.22
N LYS A 52 14.70 -3.42 -4.04
CA LYS A 52 13.86 -3.99 -2.99
C LYS A 52 12.82 -2.99 -2.46
N ILE A 53 13.20 -1.72 -2.34
CA ILE A 53 12.25 -0.64 -2.01
C ILE A 53 11.18 -0.51 -3.10
N ALA A 54 11.56 -0.56 -4.39
CA ALA A 54 10.61 -0.45 -5.49
C ALA A 54 9.63 -1.64 -5.54
N GLU A 55 10.11 -2.87 -5.29
CA GLU A 55 9.26 -4.06 -5.18
C GLU A 55 8.25 -3.93 -4.04
N LEU A 56 8.70 -3.47 -2.87
CA LEU A 56 7.81 -3.23 -1.73
C LEU A 56 6.78 -2.16 -2.04
N MET A 57 7.17 -1.05 -2.68
CA MET A 57 6.23 -0.02 -3.12
C MET A 57 5.18 -0.58 -4.09
N ALA A 58 5.59 -1.43 -5.03
CA ALA A 58 4.67 -2.07 -5.97
C ALA A 58 3.68 -3.02 -5.26
N GLN A 59 4.18 -3.86 -4.35
CA GLN A 59 3.34 -4.75 -3.52
C GLN A 59 2.35 -3.94 -2.68
N MET A 60 2.81 -2.87 -2.03
CA MET A 60 1.97 -1.99 -1.22
C MET A 60 0.88 -1.30 -2.05
N LYS A 61 1.19 -0.81 -3.25
CA LYS A 61 0.21 -0.25 -4.19
C LYS A 61 -0.82 -1.28 -4.63
N GLN A 62 -0.38 -2.50 -4.93
CA GLN A 62 -1.27 -3.59 -5.28
C GLN A 62 -2.21 -3.94 -4.13
N THR A 63 -1.71 -3.99 -2.90
CA THR A 63 -2.53 -4.20 -1.69
C THR A 63 -3.55 -3.08 -1.50
N LYS A 64 -3.16 -1.80 -1.63
CA LYS A 64 -4.09 -0.64 -1.57
C LYS A 64 -5.20 -0.77 -2.62
N LEU A 65 -4.84 -1.14 -3.85
CA LEU A 65 -5.80 -1.35 -4.93
C LEU A 65 -6.77 -2.51 -4.63
N GLN A 66 -6.26 -3.62 -4.08
CA GLN A 66 -7.08 -4.77 -3.74
C GLN A 66 -8.03 -4.48 -2.57
N ALA A 67 -7.55 -3.78 -1.54
CA ALA A 67 -8.38 -3.29 -0.44
C ALA A 67 -9.50 -2.36 -0.94
N GLY A 68 -9.21 -1.48 -1.91
CA GLY A 68 -10.22 -0.64 -2.56
C GLY A 68 -11.26 -1.43 -3.37
N LYS A 69 -10.87 -2.54 -4.01
CA LYS A 69 -11.81 -3.45 -4.69
C LYS A 69 -12.70 -4.19 -3.70
N GLU A 70 -12.13 -4.67 -2.60
CA GLU A 70 -12.89 -5.32 -1.52
C GLU A 70 -13.91 -4.37 -0.90
N LEU A 71 -13.55 -3.10 -0.71
CA LEU A 71 -14.45 -2.05 -0.25
C LEU A 71 -15.66 -1.88 -1.18
N LEU A 72 -15.44 -1.83 -2.50
CA LEU A 72 -16.51 -1.73 -3.49
C LEU A 72 -17.44 -2.96 -3.48
N ILE A 73 -16.87 -4.15 -3.31
CA ILE A 73 -17.64 -5.40 -3.21
C ILE A 73 -18.52 -5.39 -1.95
N SER A 74 -17.95 -5.08 -0.78
CA SER A 74 -18.71 -4.99 0.47
C SER A 74 -19.84 -3.96 0.39
N TYR A 75 -19.63 -2.84 -0.30
CA TYR A 75 -20.67 -1.86 -0.58
C TYR A 75 -21.81 -2.43 -1.45
N MET A 76 -21.46 -3.13 -2.54
CA MET A 76 -22.45 -3.77 -3.41
C MET A 76 -23.27 -4.84 -2.66
N GLU A 77 -22.64 -5.61 -1.78
CA GLU A 77 -23.30 -6.59 -0.94
C GLU A 77 -24.25 -5.94 0.07
N MET A 78 -23.85 -4.84 0.70
CA MET A 78 -24.67 -4.11 1.66
C MET A 78 -25.91 -3.49 1.00
N MET A 79 -25.75 -2.85 -0.16
CA MET A 79 -26.89 -2.36 -0.93
C MET A 79 -27.84 -3.49 -1.35
N LYS A 80 -27.30 -4.63 -1.78
CA LYS A 80 -28.10 -5.81 -2.13
C LYS A 80 -28.93 -6.30 -0.94
N LEU A 81 -28.35 -6.33 0.26
CA LEU A 81 -29.06 -6.72 1.49
C LEU A 81 -30.21 -5.76 1.80
N ILE A 82 -29.98 -4.44 1.71
CA ILE A 82 -31.01 -3.43 2.01
C ILE A 82 -32.13 -3.46 0.95
N ILE A 83 -31.81 -3.63 -0.33
CA ILE A 83 -32.80 -3.83 -1.40
C ILE A 83 -33.65 -5.07 -1.12
N GLN A 84 -33.03 -6.18 -0.72
CA GLN A 84 -33.75 -7.40 -0.34
C GLN A 84 -34.66 -7.15 0.86
N GLN A 85 -34.17 -6.46 1.89
CA GLN A 85 -34.95 -6.09 3.07
C GLN A 85 -36.16 -5.22 2.71
N ASN A 86 -35.99 -4.20 1.86
CA ASN A 86 -37.09 -3.39 1.33
C ASN A 86 -38.10 -4.24 0.55
N GLY A 87 -37.64 -5.20 -0.25
CA GLY A 87 -38.51 -6.16 -0.92
C GLY A 87 -39.36 -6.96 0.06
N THR A 88 -38.76 -7.46 1.15
CA THR A 88 -39.49 -8.14 2.23
C THR A 88 -40.47 -7.21 2.94
N THR A 89 -40.10 -5.96 3.20
CA THR A 89 -40.97 -4.92 3.78
C THR A 89 -42.23 -4.72 2.92
N PHE A 90 -42.08 -4.59 1.60
CA PHE A 90 -43.22 -4.49 0.68
C PHE A 90 -44.08 -5.76 0.65
N GLN A 91 -43.46 -6.94 0.62
CA GLN A 91 -44.18 -8.21 0.65
C GLN A 91 -44.98 -8.39 1.96
N ALA A 92 -44.46 -7.91 3.09
CA ALA A 92 -45.13 -7.96 4.38
C ALA A 92 -46.26 -6.92 4.50
N ALA A 93 -46.16 -5.77 3.83
CA ALA A 93 -47.20 -4.74 3.83
C ALA A 93 -48.40 -5.09 2.93
N LEU A 94 -48.17 -5.81 1.83
CA LEU A 94 -49.19 -6.09 0.81
C LEU A 94 -50.49 -6.74 1.35
N PRO A 95 -50.45 -7.77 2.21
CA PRO A 95 -51.65 -8.40 2.75
C PRO A 95 -52.44 -7.46 3.67
N LEU A 96 -51.74 -6.62 4.43
CA LEU A 96 -52.36 -5.65 5.34
C LEU A 96 -53.04 -4.51 4.57
N LEU A 97 -52.43 -4.06 3.48
CA LEU A 97 -53.03 -3.10 2.56
C LEU A 97 -54.29 -3.67 1.89
N GLN A 98 -54.25 -4.94 1.47
CA GLN A 98 -55.43 -5.64 0.94
C GLN A 98 -56.54 -5.78 1.99
N GLN A 99 -56.18 -6.03 3.26
CA GLN A 99 -57.12 -6.12 4.37
C GLN A 99 -57.81 -4.78 4.65
N LEU A 100 -57.10 -3.65 4.55
CA LEU A 100 -57.71 -2.31 4.69
C LEU A 100 -58.71 -1.97 3.58
N GLY A 101 -58.54 -2.55 2.38
CA GLY A 101 -59.49 -2.39 1.28
C GLY A 101 -60.83 -3.12 1.46
N ASN A 102 -61.02 -3.86 2.56
CA ASN A 102 -62.27 -4.53 2.86
C ASN A 102 -63.21 -3.63 3.68
N ASP A 103 -64.28 -3.16 3.05
CA ASP A 103 -65.29 -2.26 3.65
C ASP A 103 -66.01 -2.84 4.87
N LYS A 104 -65.92 -4.15 5.11
CA LYS A 104 -66.55 -4.83 6.26
C LYS A 104 -65.68 -4.87 7.51
N LEU A 105 -64.47 -4.31 7.49
CA LEU A 105 -63.60 -4.25 8.68
C LEU A 105 -64.17 -3.26 9.72
N SER A 106 -64.12 -3.64 11.00
CA SER A 106 -64.42 -2.73 12.10
C SER A 106 -63.35 -1.64 12.25
N ASP A 107 -63.73 -0.50 12.84
CA ASP A 107 -62.81 0.63 13.04
C ASP A 107 -61.58 0.25 13.87
N SER A 108 -61.75 -0.59 14.91
CA SER A 108 -60.61 -1.05 15.72
C SER A 108 -59.65 -1.96 14.95
N MET A 109 -60.17 -2.77 14.01
CA MET A 109 -59.35 -3.60 13.14
C MET A 109 -58.63 -2.76 12.08
N LYS A 110 -59.26 -1.70 11.57
CA LYS A 110 -58.61 -0.74 10.66
C LYS A 110 -57.44 -0.05 11.35
N GLU A 111 -57.67 0.50 12.54
CA GLU A 111 -56.65 1.18 13.33
C GLU A 111 -55.47 0.25 13.69
N ALA A 112 -55.75 -1.00 14.06
CA ALA A 112 -54.70 -1.99 14.33
C ALA A 112 -53.87 -2.32 13.07
N THR A 113 -54.54 -2.43 11.91
CA THR A 113 -53.90 -2.74 10.62
C THR A 113 -53.06 -1.56 10.12
N GLU A 114 -53.56 -0.33 10.23
CA GLU A 114 -52.81 0.89 9.92
C GLU A 114 -51.56 1.03 10.78
N ASN A 115 -51.68 0.77 12.09
CA ASN A 115 -50.53 0.79 13.00
C ASN A 115 -49.48 -0.29 12.64
N ALA A 116 -49.91 -1.47 12.20
CA ALA A 116 -49.01 -2.52 11.74
C ALA A 116 -48.27 -2.11 10.44
N ILE A 117 -48.99 -1.53 9.48
CA ILE A 117 -48.39 -1.00 8.24
C ILE A 117 -47.40 0.12 8.54
N LYS A 118 -47.73 1.04 9.45
CA LYS A 118 -46.85 2.14 9.84
C LYS A 118 -45.53 1.64 10.44
N LYS A 119 -45.58 0.57 11.25
CA LYS A 119 -44.37 -0.09 11.75
C LYS A 119 -43.51 -0.71 10.65
N ILE A 120 -44.13 -1.30 9.63
CA ILE A 120 -43.43 -1.87 8.47
C ILE A 120 -42.79 -0.76 7.62
N TYR A 121 -43.47 0.36 7.42
CA TYR A 121 -42.89 1.51 6.72
C TYR A 121 -41.73 2.17 7.48
N ASN A 122 -41.70 2.10 8.81
CA ASN A 122 -40.55 2.59 9.57
C ASN A 122 -39.26 1.77 9.34
N SER A 123 -39.39 0.53 8.85
CA SER A 123 -38.25 -0.31 8.44
C SER A 123 -37.90 -0.21 6.95
N TYR A 124 -38.65 0.59 6.18
CA TYR A 124 -38.33 0.91 4.80
C TYR A 124 -37.23 1.97 4.77
N MET A 125 -36.21 1.74 3.96
CA MET A 125 -35.17 2.72 3.69
C MET A 125 -35.38 3.30 2.29
N SER A 126 -35.48 4.63 2.18
CA SER A 126 -35.56 5.30 0.88
C SER A 126 -34.26 5.15 0.09
N THR A 127 -34.30 5.42 -1.22
CA THR A 127 -33.09 5.42 -2.05
C THR A 127 -32.08 6.45 -1.57
N GLU A 128 -32.54 7.63 -1.14
CA GLU A 128 -31.71 8.70 -0.59
C GLU A 128 -31.04 8.28 0.72
N ASP A 129 -31.80 7.68 1.65
CA ASP A 129 -31.26 7.18 2.92
C ASP A 129 -30.25 6.04 2.70
N LEU A 130 -30.55 5.15 1.74
CA LEU A 130 -29.65 4.08 1.34
C LEU A 130 -28.32 4.63 0.82
N LEU A 131 -28.36 5.63 -0.06
CA LEU A 131 -27.16 6.25 -0.61
C LEU A 131 -26.34 6.95 0.50
N GLU A 132 -27.00 7.66 1.40
CA GLU A 132 -26.33 8.38 2.49
C GLU A 132 -25.71 7.43 3.53
N TYR A 133 -26.46 6.42 3.97
CA TYR A 133 -25.95 5.36 4.84
C TYR A 133 -24.73 4.67 4.22
N SER A 134 -24.82 4.34 2.94
CA SER A 134 -23.76 3.62 2.27
C SER A 134 -22.51 4.49 2.03
N LYS A 135 -22.66 5.79 1.77
CA LYS A 135 -21.54 6.75 1.73
C LYS A 135 -20.81 6.83 3.07
N ASN A 136 -21.54 6.88 4.18
CA ASN A 136 -20.94 6.95 5.50
C ASN A 136 -20.16 5.67 5.83
N GLN A 137 -20.70 4.50 5.50
CA GLN A 137 -20.00 3.22 5.65
C GLN A 137 -18.74 3.13 4.77
N ILE A 138 -18.79 3.63 3.52
CA ILE A 138 -17.60 3.72 2.66
C ILE A 138 -16.51 4.55 3.35
N LYS A 139 -16.88 5.72 3.87
CA LYS A 139 -15.93 6.64 4.52
C LYS A 139 -15.28 6.01 5.76
N GLU A 140 -16.06 5.33 6.60
CA GLU A 140 -15.54 4.61 7.77
C GLU A 140 -14.56 3.50 7.38
N LEU A 141 -14.89 2.71 6.37
CA LEU A 141 -14.01 1.64 5.89
C LEU A 141 -12.74 2.17 5.22
N GLN A 142 -12.82 3.27 4.46
CA GLN A 142 -11.65 3.97 3.90
C GLN A 142 -10.69 4.40 5.02
N LEU A 143 -11.22 5.10 6.04
CA LEU A 143 -10.42 5.53 7.19
C LEU A 143 -9.75 4.34 7.91
N LYS A 144 -10.44 3.20 8.01
CA LYS A 144 -9.87 1.98 8.60
C LYS A 144 -8.72 1.42 7.75
N GLN A 145 -8.89 1.35 6.42
CA GLN A 145 -7.84 0.90 5.51
C GLN A 145 -6.62 1.83 5.53
N ASP A 146 -6.84 3.14 5.56
CA ASP A 146 -5.76 4.14 5.64
C ASP A 146 -4.96 3.98 6.94
N ASN A 147 -5.63 3.74 8.06
CA ASN A 147 -4.97 3.45 9.34
C ASN A 147 -4.14 2.15 9.30
N ASP A 148 -4.67 1.09 8.69
CA ASP A 148 -3.94 -0.18 8.55
C ASP A 148 -2.75 -0.05 7.59
N PHE A 149 -2.88 0.76 6.53
CA PHE A 149 -1.79 1.11 5.62
C PHE A 149 -0.69 1.90 6.33
N GLU A 150 -1.06 2.90 7.14
CA GLU A 150 -0.09 3.65 7.94
C GLU A 150 0.65 2.73 8.94
N ARG A 151 -0.04 1.78 9.57
CA ARG A 151 0.59 0.79 10.46
C ARG A 151 1.61 -0.07 9.73
N LEU A 152 1.32 -0.52 8.51
CA LEU A 152 2.28 -1.26 7.68
C LEU A 152 3.50 -0.42 7.33
N LEU A 153 3.31 0.85 6.98
CA LEU A 153 4.41 1.78 6.72
C LEU A 153 5.28 2.01 7.96
N ASN A 154 4.66 2.16 9.14
CA ASN A 154 5.39 2.25 10.41
C ASN A 154 6.24 1.00 10.66
N PHE A 155 5.67 -0.18 10.46
CA PHE A 155 6.41 -1.44 10.58
C PHE A 155 7.61 -1.50 9.61
N ALA A 156 7.44 -1.08 8.35
CA ALA A 156 8.52 -1.04 7.37
C ALA A 156 9.64 -0.05 7.76
N VAL A 157 9.30 1.07 8.40
CA VAL A 157 10.28 2.02 8.97
C VAL A 157 11.02 1.39 10.15
N ASP A 158 10.31 0.72 11.07
CA ASP A 158 10.90 0.07 12.25
C ASP A 158 11.88 -1.05 11.87
N GLN A 159 11.55 -1.80 10.81
CA GLN A 159 12.43 -2.83 10.24
C GLN A 159 13.58 -2.25 9.40
N LYS A 160 13.70 -0.92 9.30
CA LYS A 160 14.72 -0.19 8.50
C LYS A 160 14.70 -0.54 7.01
N VAL A 161 13.55 -0.99 6.53
CA VAL A 161 13.33 -1.35 5.12
C VAL A 161 13.10 -0.09 4.28
N ILE A 162 12.42 0.90 4.85
CA ILE A 162 12.24 2.23 4.26
C ILE A 162 12.59 3.32 5.28
N THR A 163 12.93 4.51 4.82
CA THR A 163 13.18 5.65 5.71
C THR A 163 11.87 6.36 6.10
N PRO A 164 11.86 7.13 7.20
CA PRO A 164 10.71 7.99 7.54
C PRO A 164 10.34 8.98 6.41
N LYS A 165 11.33 9.44 5.64
CA LYS A 165 11.09 10.31 4.48
C LYS A 165 10.36 9.57 3.36
N ASN A 166 10.71 8.31 3.11
CA ASN A 166 10.02 7.46 2.13
C ASN A 166 8.57 7.19 2.57
N LYS A 167 8.32 6.99 3.87
CA LYS A 167 6.96 6.87 4.42
C LYS A 167 6.10 8.09 4.08
N LEU A 168 6.60 9.31 4.32
CA LEU A 168 5.85 10.54 4.06
C LEU A 168 5.42 10.64 2.59
N TYR A 169 6.33 10.36 1.66
CA TYR A 169 6.03 10.33 0.23
C TYR A 169 4.98 9.29 -0.17
N LEU A 170 4.86 8.19 0.60
CA LEU A 170 3.87 7.13 0.34
C LEU A 170 2.50 7.41 0.97
N LEU A 171 2.42 8.37 1.90
CA LEU A 171 1.18 8.85 2.50
C LEU A 171 0.64 10.10 1.80
N GLU A 172 1.50 10.88 1.14
CA GLU A 172 1.12 12.00 0.27
C GLU A 172 0.64 11.50 -1.10
N ASP A 173 -0.54 10.87 -1.14
CA ASP A 173 -1.38 10.64 -2.36
C ASP A 173 -2.83 10.24 -1.98
#